data_AF-J2HE36-F1
#
_entry.id   AF-J2HE36-F1
#
_cell.length_a   1.000
_cell.length_b   1.000
_cell.length_c   1.000
_cell.angle_alpha   90.00
_cell.angle_beta   90.00
_cell.angle_gamma   90.00
#
_symmetry.space_group_name_H-M   'P 1'
#
loop_
_entity.id
_entity.type
_entity.pdbx_description
1 polymer ?
#
loop_
_entity_poly.entity_id
_entity_poly.type
_entity_poly.pdbx_seq_one_letter_code
_entity_poly.pdbx_strand_id
1 'polypeptide(L)'
;MREVDPFDYWESHSSAIEGLGGLERSPDPRYCFHTRYHEVREGRARFVLELNGVRASFGELSMRVHAWKPESDSNISLVSGARTMLHAEEGADLTVPVHFASQKGVLYALYGYLSEDSDVTAQTLKVAIDEPEDTGEHYPEPPRSILAMDQQAQETRPANALLHYGRVRMEHPVSQSCTYEQIAELGLRARAEGELVISRWSEAACLNALSTYGATYSGLEGLIVGGVAADYAEDLSASTSIVRQADGPPPSRMNADFYDFLLMPAGFETGNEARERWEAVEDWLARLKIGGLAMLGLRYRPDSDLVSSADTSNAQVLSRNEIGQWALRLIGKGYSIAPLAFAPVSDLVVDSQGLAGFVMIVQRL
;
A
#
# COMPACT_ATOMS: atom_id res chain seq x y z
N MET A 1 8.70 -5.66 -24.79
CA MET A 1 9.76 -5.77 -23.78
C MET A 1 11.06 -5.21 -24.34
N ARG A 2 11.70 -4.28 -23.62
CA ARG A 2 12.94 -3.58 -23.98
C ARG A 2 13.98 -3.83 -22.89
N GLU A 3 15.08 -4.50 -23.22
CA GLU A 3 16.19 -4.70 -22.28
C GLU A 3 16.90 -3.37 -22.00
N VAL A 4 17.29 -3.16 -20.74
CA VAL A 4 18.04 -1.98 -20.28
C VAL A 4 19.22 -2.44 -19.44
N ASP A 5 20.31 -1.68 -19.49
CA ASP A 5 21.51 -2.02 -18.72
C ASP A 5 21.29 -1.72 -17.22
N PRO A 6 21.40 -2.73 -16.34
CA PRO A 6 21.21 -2.56 -14.90
C PRO A 6 22.27 -1.71 -14.21
N PHE A 7 23.43 -1.49 -14.82
CA PHE A 7 24.55 -0.75 -14.23
C PHE A 7 24.78 0.63 -14.87
N ASP A 8 23.99 1.01 -15.86
CA ASP A 8 24.21 2.21 -16.69
C ASP A 8 24.21 3.55 -15.91
N TYR A 9 23.57 3.60 -14.74
CA TYR A 9 23.61 4.81 -13.90
C TYR A 9 24.93 4.97 -13.14
N TRP A 10 25.54 3.85 -12.72
CA TRP A 10 26.78 3.79 -11.95
C TRP A 10 27.70 2.70 -12.51
N GLU A 11 28.16 2.90 -13.74
CA GLU A 11 28.86 1.89 -14.55
C GLU A 11 30.14 1.35 -13.88
N SER A 12 30.84 2.18 -13.11
CA SER A 12 32.11 1.78 -12.47
C SER A 12 31.92 1.05 -11.14
N HIS A 13 30.74 1.13 -10.52
CA HIS A 13 30.53 0.61 -9.17
C HIS A 13 30.24 -0.90 -9.14
N SER A 14 30.92 -1.61 -8.26
CA SER A 14 30.74 -3.02 -7.96
C SER A 14 29.40 -3.25 -7.26
N SER A 15 28.67 -4.27 -7.70
CA SER A 15 27.45 -4.75 -7.05
C SER A 15 27.78 -5.47 -5.74
N ALA A 16 26.87 -5.39 -4.77
CA ALA A 16 26.87 -6.21 -3.55
C ALA A 16 26.48 -7.67 -3.84
N ILE A 17 25.86 -7.95 -4.99
CA ILE A 17 25.75 -9.30 -5.53
C ILE A 17 27.11 -9.66 -6.13
N GLU A 18 27.80 -10.62 -5.52
CA GLU A 18 29.18 -10.96 -5.86
C GLU A 18 29.31 -11.38 -7.34
N GLY A 19 30.35 -10.85 -8.00
CA GLY A 19 30.67 -11.15 -9.39
C GLY A 19 30.01 -10.24 -10.43
N LEU A 20 29.21 -9.25 -10.01
CA LEU A 20 28.49 -8.35 -10.91
C LEU A 20 28.88 -6.87 -10.75
N GLY A 21 28.54 -6.05 -11.75
CA GLY A 21 28.80 -4.61 -11.77
C GLY A 21 30.23 -4.24 -12.19
N GLY A 22 30.66 -3.04 -11.80
CA GLY A 22 31.99 -2.53 -12.07
C GLY A 22 33.07 -2.97 -11.07
N LEU A 23 34.26 -2.38 -11.17
CA LEU A 23 35.42 -2.75 -10.36
C LEU A 23 35.62 -1.84 -9.12
N GLU A 24 34.96 -0.69 -9.09
CA GLU A 24 35.11 0.29 -8.02
C GLU A 24 34.13 0.03 -6.89
N ARG A 25 34.59 0.06 -5.65
CA ARG A 25 33.68 -0.13 -4.52
C ARG A 25 32.62 0.98 -4.48
N SER A 26 31.34 0.59 -4.48
CA SER A 26 30.23 1.53 -4.29
C SER A 26 30.32 2.26 -2.95
N PRO A 27 29.95 3.56 -2.89
CA PRO A 27 29.79 4.30 -1.62
C PRO A 27 28.76 3.68 -0.68
N ASP A 28 27.69 3.07 -1.24
CA ASP A 28 26.75 2.26 -0.49
C ASP A 28 27.16 0.78 -0.61
N PRO A 29 27.60 0.12 0.47
CA PRO A 29 28.01 -1.28 0.43
C PRO A 29 26.84 -2.24 0.10
N ARG A 30 25.59 -1.78 0.14
CA ARG A 30 24.40 -2.59 -0.16
C ARG A 30 23.90 -2.40 -1.59
N TYR A 31 24.54 -1.52 -2.37
CA TYR A 31 24.18 -1.27 -3.76
C TYR A 31 24.25 -2.55 -4.60
N CYS A 32 23.17 -2.91 -5.29
CA CYS A 32 23.22 -3.99 -6.26
C CYS A 32 23.26 -3.46 -7.69
N PHE A 33 22.31 -2.62 -8.08
CA PHE A 33 22.19 -2.12 -9.45
C PHE A 33 21.34 -0.84 -9.51
N HIS A 34 21.49 -0.05 -10.57
CA HIS A 34 20.68 1.14 -10.85
C HIS A 34 20.64 1.39 -12.36
N THR A 35 19.49 1.20 -13.00
CA THR A 35 19.32 1.54 -14.42
C THR A 35 19.37 3.06 -14.60
N ARG A 36 19.66 3.56 -15.80
CA ARG A 36 19.37 4.97 -16.08
C ARG A 36 17.86 5.24 -16.00
N TYR A 37 17.53 6.54 -15.99
CA TYR A 37 16.16 6.99 -16.11
C TYR A 37 15.73 6.87 -17.57
N HIS A 38 14.71 6.05 -17.82
CA HIS A 38 14.19 5.78 -19.15
C HIS A 38 12.81 6.40 -19.33
N GLU A 39 12.56 6.92 -20.53
CA GLU A 39 11.18 7.17 -20.97
C GLU A 39 10.44 5.85 -21.08
N VAL A 40 9.24 5.80 -20.52
CA VAL A 40 8.33 4.67 -20.55
C VAL A 40 7.00 5.17 -21.10
N ARG A 41 6.41 4.43 -22.04
CA ARG A 41 5.10 4.71 -22.61
C ARG A 41 4.08 4.87 -21.49
N GLU A 42 3.24 5.89 -21.60
CA GLU A 42 2.17 6.17 -20.64
C GLU A 42 1.25 4.94 -20.45
N GLY A 43 0.88 4.67 -19.20
CA GLY A 43 0.03 3.55 -18.82
C GLY A 43 0.70 2.56 -17.87
N ARG A 44 0.34 1.29 -17.96
CA ARG A 44 0.94 0.24 -17.11
C ARG A 44 2.27 -0.21 -17.68
N ALA A 45 3.27 -0.25 -16.83
CA ALA A 45 4.58 -0.80 -17.14
C ALA A 45 5.08 -1.67 -15.99
N ARG A 46 6.08 -2.49 -16.28
CA ARG A 46 6.84 -3.16 -15.23
C ARG A 46 8.30 -3.25 -15.62
N PHE A 47 9.16 -3.13 -14.62
CA PHE A 47 10.50 -3.67 -14.75
C PHE A 47 10.45 -5.17 -14.47
N VAL A 48 11.20 -5.96 -15.21
CA VAL A 48 11.42 -7.38 -14.99
C VAL A 48 12.89 -7.56 -14.72
N LEU A 49 13.23 -7.90 -13.48
CA LEU A 49 14.57 -8.30 -13.09
C LEU A 49 14.70 -9.81 -13.32
N GLU A 50 15.77 -10.22 -13.98
CA GLU A 50 16.15 -11.63 -14.12
C GLU A 50 17.55 -11.82 -13.52
N LEU A 51 17.65 -12.68 -12.52
CA LEU A 51 18.92 -13.14 -11.95
C LEU A 51 19.08 -14.62 -12.27
N ASN A 52 20.20 -15.01 -12.88
CA ASN A 52 20.46 -16.40 -13.20
C ASN A 52 21.56 -16.99 -12.33
N GLY A 53 21.40 -18.27 -11.97
CA GLY A 53 22.35 -18.99 -11.13
C GLY A 53 22.56 -18.34 -9.75
N VAL A 54 21.49 -17.80 -9.15
CA VAL A 54 21.51 -17.19 -7.82
C VAL A 54 21.85 -18.23 -6.77
N ARG A 55 22.86 -17.94 -5.94
CA ARG A 55 23.16 -18.71 -4.73
C ARG A 55 23.21 -17.79 -3.54
N ALA A 56 22.44 -18.10 -2.50
CA ALA A 56 22.41 -17.39 -1.24
C ALA A 56 21.84 -18.30 -0.15
N SER A 57 22.42 -18.27 1.04
CA SER A 57 21.81 -18.89 2.23
C SER A 57 20.95 -17.90 3.01
N PHE A 58 21.19 -16.60 2.85
CA PHE A 58 20.36 -15.54 3.43
C PHE A 58 20.44 -14.24 2.64
N GLY A 59 19.45 -13.36 2.85
CA GLY A 59 19.41 -12.01 2.33
C GLY A 59 18.04 -11.65 1.73
N GLU A 60 17.80 -10.36 1.61
CA GLU A 60 16.61 -9.80 0.97
C GLU A 60 17.04 -8.75 -0.06
N LEU A 61 16.65 -8.94 -1.32
CA LEU A 61 16.81 -7.93 -2.37
C LEU A 61 15.58 -7.01 -2.38
N SER A 62 15.82 -5.74 -2.08
CA SER A 62 14.84 -4.67 -2.24
C SER A 62 15.02 -3.97 -3.58
N MET A 63 13.92 -3.78 -4.29
CA MET A 63 13.86 -3.07 -5.58
C MET A 63 12.91 -1.89 -5.48
N ARG A 64 13.29 -0.76 -6.07
CA ARG A 64 12.55 0.50 -6.06
C ARG A 64 12.51 1.08 -7.46
N VAL A 65 11.33 1.55 -7.85
CA VAL A 65 11.15 2.33 -9.06
C VAL A 65 11.12 3.80 -8.68
N HIS A 66 12.09 4.53 -9.19
CA HIS A 66 12.19 5.97 -9.02
C HIS A 66 11.64 6.66 -10.27
N ALA A 67 10.91 7.75 -10.06
CA ALA A 67 10.40 8.62 -11.10
C ALA A 67 11.08 9.99 -11.01
N TRP A 68 11.43 10.54 -12.16
CA TRP A 68 12.03 11.86 -12.27
C TRP A 68 11.37 12.64 -13.41
N LYS A 69 10.92 13.85 -13.12
CA LYS A 69 10.34 14.77 -14.09
C LYS A 69 11.30 15.93 -14.33
N PRO A 70 11.94 16.03 -15.52
CA PRO A 70 13.00 17.00 -15.78
C PRO A 70 12.58 18.48 -15.63
N GLU A 71 11.31 18.80 -15.88
CA GLU A 71 10.78 20.17 -15.89
C GLU A 71 10.28 20.66 -14.52
N SER A 72 10.22 19.80 -13.52
CA SER A 72 9.79 20.20 -12.18
C SER A 72 11.00 20.40 -11.27
N ASP A 73 10.94 21.41 -10.40
CA ASP A 73 11.87 21.59 -9.28
C ASP A 73 11.81 20.44 -8.26
N SER A 74 10.93 19.45 -8.44
CA SER A 74 10.80 18.30 -7.54
C SER A 74 11.93 17.29 -7.73
N ASN A 75 12.41 16.80 -6.59
CA ASN A 75 13.35 15.69 -6.48
C ASN A 75 12.77 14.37 -7.04
N ILE A 76 13.67 13.45 -7.34
CA ILE A 76 13.38 12.03 -7.62
C ILE A 76 12.38 11.50 -6.57
N SER A 77 11.28 10.88 -7.02
CA SER A 77 10.24 10.29 -6.17
C SER A 77 10.17 8.77 -6.30
N LEU A 78 9.93 8.07 -5.19
CA LEU A 78 9.62 6.63 -5.21
C LEU A 78 8.18 6.41 -5.68
N VAL A 79 7.97 5.59 -6.71
CA VAL A 79 6.62 5.32 -7.26
C VAL A 79 6.19 3.85 -7.15
N SER A 80 7.14 2.94 -6.98
CA SER A 80 6.85 1.51 -6.78
C SER A 80 8.02 0.80 -6.12
N GLY A 81 7.80 -0.40 -5.59
CA GLY A 81 8.87 -1.27 -5.12
C GLY A 81 8.45 -2.72 -4.97
N ALA A 82 9.44 -3.60 -4.88
CA ALA A 82 9.27 -5.02 -4.62
C ALA A 82 10.39 -5.50 -3.68
N ARG A 83 10.15 -6.61 -3.00
CA ARG A 83 11.15 -7.30 -2.17
C ARG A 83 11.10 -8.78 -2.47
N THR A 84 12.26 -9.42 -2.47
CA THR A 84 12.37 -10.87 -2.65
C THR A 84 13.40 -11.42 -1.68
N MET A 85 13.06 -12.51 -1.01
CA MET A 85 14.02 -13.27 -0.23
C MET A 85 14.97 -13.99 -1.19
N LEU A 86 16.26 -13.97 -0.87
CA LEU A 86 17.31 -14.66 -1.60
C LEU A 86 17.68 -15.90 -0.78
N HIS A 87 17.11 -17.04 -1.16
CA HIS A 87 17.43 -18.32 -0.55
C HIS A 87 17.46 -19.40 -1.63
N ALA A 88 18.66 -19.76 -2.06
CA ALA A 88 18.90 -20.73 -3.14
C ALA A 88 20.25 -21.43 -2.92
N GLU A 89 20.24 -22.68 -2.46
CA GLU A 89 21.47 -23.42 -2.18
C GLU A 89 22.16 -23.96 -3.45
N GLU A 90 21.40 -24.34 -4.48
CA GLU A 90 21.92 -25.07 -5.65
C GLU A 90 22.11 -24.22 -6.92
N GLY A 91 21.87 -22.90 -6.85
CA GLY A 91 21.84 -22.04 -8.04
C GLY A 91 20.45 -22.05 -8.66
N ALA A 92 19.68 -20.99 -8.45
CA ALA A 92 18.33 -20.84 -8.98
C ALA A 92 18.22 -19.62 -9.91
N ASP A 93 17.33 -19.70 -10.89
CA ASP A 93 16.96 -18.54 -11.70
C ASP A 93 15.77 -17.85 -11.04
N LEU A 94 15.85 -16.53 -10.89
CA LEU A 94 14.85 -15.69 -10.25
C LEU A 94 14.38 -14.62 -11.20
N THR A 95 13.06 -14.52 -11.36
CA THR A 95 12.41 -13.44 -12.13
C THR A 95 11.52 -12.63 -11.20
N VAL A 96 11.79 -11.34 -11.08
CA VAL A 96 11.02 -10.44 -10.20
C VAL A 96 10.42 -9.28 -10.99
N PRO A 97 9.08 -9.23 -11.14
CA PRO A 97 8.43 -8.12 -11.79
C PRO A 97 8.08 -7.00 -10.79
N VAL A 98 8.40 -5.76 -11.13
CA VAL A 98 8.10 -4.55 -10.35
C VAL A 98 7.16 -3.66 -11.18
N HIS A 99 5.89 -3.60 -10.79
CA HIS A 99 4.82 -2.99 -11.58
C HIS A 99 4.62 -1.53 -11.18
N PHE A 100 4.49 -0.63 -12.16
CA PHE A 100 4.25 0.79 -11.91
C PHE A 100 3.37 1.41 -12.99
N ALA A 101 2.79 2.58 -12.69
CA ALA A 101 2.08 3.40 -13.67
C ALA A 101 3.04 4.49 -14.18
N SER A 102 3.29 4.48 -15.49
CA SER A 102 4.09 5.49 -16.19
C SER A 102 3.22 6.66 -16.65
N GLN A 103 3.73 7.87 -16.45
CA GLN A 103 3.09 9.11 -16.86
C GLN A 103 3.89 9.76 -18.00
N LYS A 104 3.19 10.47 -18.88
CA LYS A 104 3.83 11.23 -19.96
C LYS A 104 4.82 12.27 -19.43
N GLY A 105 6.02 12.29 -20.00
CA GLY A 105 7.08 13.24 -19.65
C GLY A 105 7.79 12.95 -18.32
N VAL A 106 7.56 11.76 -17.74
CA VAL A 106 8.26 11.29 -16.55
C VAL A 106 9.19 10.15 -16.94
N LEU A 107 10.39 10.17 -16.37
CA LEU A 107 11.43 9.16 -16.59
C LEU A 107 11.50 8.22 -15.39
N TYR A 108 11.80 6.95 -15.64
CA TYR A 108 11.77 5.91 -14.61
C TYR A 108 13.07 5.12 -14.55
N ALA A 109 13.55 4.82 -13.35
CA ALA A 109 14.73 3.99 -13.10
C ALA A 109 14.41 2.88 -12.09
N LEU A 110 15.02 1.71 -12.26
CA LEU A 110 14.98 0.63 -11.27
C LEU A 110 16.27 0.64 -10.45
N TYR A 111 16.13 0.74 -9.13
CA TYR A 111 17.20 0.69 -8.16
C TYR A 111 17.08 -0.58 -7.30
N GLY A 112 18.16 -1.34 -7.18
CA GLY A 112 18.26 -2.54 -6.36
C GLY A 112 19.31 -2.41 -5.27
N TYR A 113 18.97 -2.84 -4.05
CA TYR A 113 19.89 -2.90 -2.92
C TYR A 113 19.53 -4.05 -1.97
N LEU A 114 20.51 -4.57 -1.23
CA LEU A 114 20.27 -5.55 -0.18
C LEU A 114 19.74 -4.85 1.08
N SER A 115 18.63 -5.32 1.63
CA SER A 115 18.06 -4.73 2.85
C SER A 115 18.95 -4.95 4.08
N GLU A 116 19.67 -6.07 4.08
CA GLU A 116 20.55 -6.58 5.13
C GLU A 116 21.83 -7.17 4.51
N ASP A 117 22.77 -7.63 5.34
CA ASP A 117 23.93 -8.37 4.83
C ASP A 117 23.47 -9.66 4.13
N SER A 118 24.22 -10.12 3.13
CA SER A 118 23.89 -11.31 2.35
C SER A 118 25.15 -11.97 1.81
N ASP A 119 25.09 -13.27 1.58
CA ASP A 119 26.11 -14.07 0.87
C ASP A 119 25.75 -14.30 -0.60
N VAL A 120 24.87 -13.46 -1.17
CA VAL A 120 24.33 -13.66 -2.51
C VAL A 120 25.39 -13.54 -3.61
N THR A 121 25.40 -14.54 -4.49
CA THR A 121 26.12 -14.54 -5.77
C THR A 121 25.14 -14.80 -6.90
N ALA A 122 25.44 -14.30 -8.10
CA ALA A 122 24.68 -14.62 -9.31
C ALA A 122 25.59 -14.60 -10.54
N GLN A 123 25.23 -15.36 -11.57
CA GLN A 123 26.02 -15.40 -12.81
C GLN A 123 25.72 -14.21 -13.71
N THR A 124 24.44 -13.82 -13.80
CA THR A 124 24.00 -12.70 -14.63
C THR A 124 22.84 -11.99 -13.98
N LEU A 125 22.74 -10.68 -14.24
CA LEU A 125 21.60 -9.85 -13.89
C LEU A 125 21.15 -9.11 -15.16
N LYS A 126 19.87 -9.21 -15.48
CA LYS A 126 19.24 -8.48 -16.58
C LYS A 126 18.04 -7.71 -16.07
N VAL A 127 17.80 -6.56 -16.67
CA VAL A 127 16.59 -5.77 -16.43
C VAL A 127 15.93 -5.49 -17.76
N ALA A 128 14.63 -5.73 -17.84
CA ALA A 128 13.84 -5.35 -18.99
C ALA A 128 12.65 -4.50 -18.57
N ILE A 129 12.29 -3.54 -19.41
CA ILE A 129 11.05 -2.77 -19.29
C ILE A 129 10.03 -3.48 -20.16
N ASP A 130 8.96 -3.95 -19.54
CA ASP A 130 7.81 -4.50 -20.24
C ASP A 130 6.68 -3.47 -20.23
N GLU A 131 6.34 -3.01 -21.42
CA GLU A 131 5.31 -2.01 -21.71
C GLU A 131 4.20 -2.72 -22.48
N PRO A 132 3.48 -3.67 -21.84
CA PRO A 132 2.58 -4.57 -22.54
C PRO A 132 1.71 -3.78 -23.52
N GLU A 133 1.83 -4.12 -24.82
CA GLU A 133 0.89 -3.60 -25.81
C GLU A 133 -0.50 -3.91 -25.25
N ASP A 134 -1.33 -2.88 -25.22
CA ASP A 134 -2.64 -2.93 -24.60
C ASP A 134 -3.42 -4.04 -25.32
N THR A 135 -3.45 -5.23 -24.74
CA THR A 135 -3.83 -6.50 -25.41
C THR A 135 -5.35 -6.61 -25.55
N GLY A 136 -6.05 -5.47 -25.60
CA GLY A 136 -7.50 -5.40 -25.67
C GLY A 136 -8.19 -5.60 -24.31
N GLU A 137 -7.47 -5.96 -23.25
CA GLU A 137 -7.94 -5.68 -21.89
C GLU A 137 -7.65 -4.22 -21.57
N HIS A 138 -8.46 -3.34 -22.16
CA HIS A 138 -8.45 -1.91 -21.85
C HIS A 138 -8.92 -1.76 -20.40
N TYR A 139 -8.01 -1.90 -19.45
CA TYR A 139 -8.30 -1.56 -18.06
C TYR A 139 -8.57 -0.07 -18.07
N PRO A 140 -9.78 0.35 -17.67
CA PRO A 140 -10.11 1.75 -17.73
C PRO A 140 -9.12 2.50 -16.85
N GLU A 141 -8.54 3.57 -17.38
CA GLU A 141 -7.63 4.40 -16.60
C GLU A 141 -8.47 5.12 -15.54
N PRO A 142 -8.08 5.05 -14.26
CA PRO A 142 -8.80 5.77 -13.21
C PRO A 142 -8.77 7.27 -13.53
N PRO A 143 -9.94 7.94 -13.60
CA PRO A 143 -9.96 9.39 -13.75
C PRO A 143 -9.36 10.04 -12.50
N ARG A 144 -8.95 11.30 -12.61
CA ARG A 144 -8.51 12.09 -11.46
C ARG A 144 -9.70 12.46 -10.58
N SER A 145 -9.53 12.30 -9.28
CA SER A 145 -10.49 12.73 -8.27
C SER A 145 -10.48 14.25 -8.15
N ILE A 146 -11.63 14.82 -7.80
CA ILE A 146 -11.73 16.24 -7.40
C ILE A 146 -10.86 16.51 -6.16
N LEU A 147 -10.70 15.51 -5.28
CA LEU A 147 -9.83 15.59 -4.09
C LEU A 147 -8.36 15.85 -4.45
N ALA A 148 -7.90 15.35 -5.61
CA ALA A 148 -6.53 15.51 -6.07
C ALA A 148 -6.22 16.96 -6.49
N MET A 149 -7.21 17.70 -6.97
CA MET A 149 -7.02 19.05 -7.52
C MET A 149 -6.76 20.09 -6.44
N ASP A 150 -7.35 19.89 -5.26
CA ASP A 150 -7.24 20.83 -4.15
C ASP A 150 -5.98 20.58 -3.31
N GLN A 151 -5.52 19.33 -3.24
CA GLN A 151 -4.28 18.98 -2.55
C GLN A 151 -3.02 19.46 -3.29
N GLN A 152 -3.07 19.75 -4.60
CA GLN A 152 -1.95 20.44 -5.27
C GLN A 152 -1.68 21.84 -4.70
N ALA A 153 -2.65 22.46 -4.02
CA ALA A 153 -2.48 23.76 -3.38
C ALA A 153 -1.91 23.67 -1.95
N GLN A 154 -1.99 22.51 -1.29
CA GLN A 154 -1.35 22.26 0.00
C GLN A 154 -0.07 21.46 -0.24
N GLU A 155 1.10 22.07 -0.05
CA GLU A 155 2.39 21.39 -0.08
C GLU A 155 2.30 20.06 0.69
N THR A 156 2.26 18.94 -0.05
CA THR A 156 2.22 17.60 0.53
C THR A 156 3.51 17.42 1.30
N ARG A 157 3.45 17.62 2.62
CA ARG A 157 4.58 17.27 3.49
C ARG A 157 4.72 15.75 3.41
N PRO A 158 5.84 15.21 2.91
CA PRO A 158 6.06 13.79 2.95
C PRO A 158 5.94 13.35 4.42
N ALA A 159 5.12 12.33 4.67
CA ALA A 159 5.08 11.70 5.97
C ALA A 159 6.46 11.05 6.18
N ASN A 160 7.37 11.74 6.85
CA ASN A 160 8.74 11.29 7.09
C ASN A 160 8.83 10.02 7.95
N ALA A 161 7.69 9.51 8.46
CA ALA A 161 7.60 8.28 9.21
C ALA A 161 6.30 7.54 8.88
N LEU A 162 6.41 6.25 8.57
CA LEU A 162 5.26 5.34 8.43
C LEU A 162 4.60 5.06 9.78
N LEU A 163 5.34 5.20 10.89
CA LEU A 163 4.83 5.01 12.24
C LEU A 163 4.59 6.35 12.92
N HIS A 164 3.43 6.49 13.54
CA HIS A 164 3.09 7.63 14.38
C HIS A 164 3.37 7.29 15.85
N TYR A 165 4.27 8.04 16.46
CA TYR A 165 4.53 7.98 17.89
C TYR A 165 3.82 9.14 18.56
N GLY A 166 2.61 8.88 19.04
CA GLY A 166 1.77 9.91 19.64
C GLY A 166 0.42 9.38 20.06
N ARG A 167 -0.27 10.17 20.87
CA ARG A 167 -1.63 9.88 21.31
C ARG A 167 -2.58 10.08 20.13
N VAL A 168 -3.29 9.03 19.74
CA VAL A 168 -4.30 9.08 18.68
C VAL A 168 -5.59 9.71 19.18
N ARG A 169 -6.22 10.53 18.34
CA ARG A 169 -7.48 11.22 18.63
C ARG A 169 -8.38 11.18 17.41
N MET A 170 -9.67 11.36 17.60
CA MET A 170 -10.58 11.43 16.46
C MET A 170 -10.27 12.66 15.60
N GLU A 171 -10.10 13.86 16.20
CA GLU A 171 -9.92 15.16 15.51
C GLU A 171 -8.79 15.21 14.46
N HIS A 172 -7.74 14.42 14.65
CA HIS A 172 -6.60 14.34 13.72
C HIS A 172 -6.41 12.89 13.29
N PRO A 173 -7.28 12.38 12.41
CA PRO A 173 -7.30 10.98 12.06
C PRO A 173 -6.00 10.60 11.35
N VAL A 174 -5.34 9.58 11.89
CA VAL A 174 -4.26 8.83 11.24
C VAL A 174 -4.73 7.37 11.09
N SER A 175 -3.93 6.50 10.46
CA SER A 175 -4.25 5.08 10.44
C SER A 175 -4.09 4.53 11.86
N GLN A 176 -5.17 4.24 12.58
CA GLN A 176 -5.14 4.12 14.04
C GLN A 176 -5.97 2.97 14.60
N SER A 177 -5.56 2.47 15.77
CA SER A 177 -6.34 1.51 16.57
C SER A 177 -7.48 2.15 17.34
N CYS A 178 -8.52 1.37 17.65
CA CYS A 178 -9.64 1.75 18.51
C CYS A 178 -9.25 1.78 19.98
N THR A 179 -9.28 2.96 20.61
CA THR A 179 -8.95 3.13 22.04
C THR A 179 -10.16 3.44 22.91
N TYR A 180 -10.09 3.10 24.20
CA TYR A 180 -11.14 3.47 25.16
C TYR A 180 -11.38 4.98 25.24
N GLU A 181 -10.33 5.77 25.03
CA GLU A 181 -10.44 7.24 25.00
C GLU A 181 -11.29 7.70 23.82
N GLN A 182 -11.05 7.19 22.61
CA GLN A 182 -11.84 7.54 21.43
C GLN A 182 -13.31 7.11 21.59
N ILE A 183 -13.55 5.94 22.21
CA ILE A 183 -14.91 5.51 22.54
C ILE A 183 -15.59 6.50 23.50
N ALA A 184 -14.86 7.02 24.49
CA ALA A 184 -15.37 8.05 25.38
C ALA A 184 -15.59 9.39 24.69
N GLU A 185 -14.71 9.80 23.76
CA GLU A 185 -14.86 11.01 22.92
C GLU A 185 -16.15 10.95 22.10
N LEU A 186 -16.50 9.77 21.58
CA LEU A 186 -17.73 9.52 20.83
C LEU A 186 -18.99 9.38 21.73
N GLY A 187 -18.84 9.44 23.06
CA GLY A 187 -19.94 9.21 24.00
C GLY A 187 -20.49 7.78 23.97
N LEU A 188 -19.77 6.84 23.36
CA LEU A 188 -20.14 5.43 23.28
C LEU A 188 -19.85 4.76 24.63
N ARG A 189 -20.79 3.94 25.12
CA ARG A 189 -20.59 3.21 26.37
C ARG A 189 -19.80 1.93 26.08
N ALA A 190 -18.50 1.93 26.40
CA ALA A 190 -17.59 0.78 26.23
C ALA A 190 -18.04 -0.53 26.93
N ARG A 191 -19.04 -0.48 27.83
CA ARG A 191 -19.60 -1.65 28.51
C ARG A 191 -20.67 -2.41 27.68
N ALA A 192 -21.09 -1.87 26.54
CA ALA A 192 -21.89 -2.60 25.57
C ALA A 192 -20.96 -3.42 24.66
N GLU A 193 -21.45 -4.56 24.17
CA GLU A 193 -20.79 -5.54 23.29
C GLU A 193 -19.64 -4.95 22.45
N GLY A 194 -18.40 -5.34 22.76
CA GLY A 194 -17.18 -4.72 22.20
C GLY A 194 -17.14 -4.73 20.67
N GLU A 195 -17.77 -5.70 20.03
CA GLU A 195 -17.89 -5.76 18.57
C GLU A 195 -18.67 -4.58 17.99
N LEU A 196 -19.87 -4.32 18.53
CA LEU A 196 -20.73 -3.21 18.11
C LEU A 196 -20.05 -1.86 18.37
N VAL A 197 -19.39 -1.72 19.52
CA VAL A 197 -18.65 -0.49 19.88
C VAL A 197 -17.52 -0.22 18.89
N ILE A 198 -16.75 -1.25 18.51
CA ILE A 198 -15.68 -1.12 17.52
C ILE A 198 -16.24 -0.79 16.14
N SER A 199 -17.35 -1.41 15.72
CA SER A 199 -17.97 -1.12 14.42
C SER A 199 -18.46 0.33 14.34
N ARG A 200 -19.12 0.83 15.39
CA ARG A 200 -19.56 2.24 15.48
C ARG A 200 -18.39 3.23 15.51
N TRP A 201 -17.31 2.86 16.19
CA TRP A 201 -16.08 3.65 16.16
C TRP A 201 -15.44 3.69 14.77
N SER A 202 -15.39 2.55 14.07
CA SER A 202 -14.80 2.44 12.73
C SER A 202 -15.55 3.32 11.73
N GLU A 203 -16.89 3.28 11.77
CA GLU A 203 -17.78 4.17 11.04
C GLU A 203 -17.44 5.64 11.32
N ALA A 204 -17.45 6.06 12.59
CA ALA A 204 -17.14 7.43 12.98
C ALA A 204 -15.72 7.88 12.55
N ALA A 205 -14.74 6.98 12.63
CA ALA A 205 -13.37 7.24 12.22
C ALA A 205 -13.27 7.43 10.70
N CYS A 206 -13.98 6.62 9.92
CA CYS A 206 -14.05 6.76 8.47
C CYS A 206 -14.65 8.10 8.05
N LEU A 207 -15.79 8.49 8.65
CA LEU A 207 -16.43 9.78 8.41
C LEU A 207 -15.52 10.96 8.75
N ASN A 208 -14.87 10.89 9.91
CA ASN A 208 -14.00 11.98 10.32
C ASN A 208 -12.76 12.09 9.42
N ALA A 209 -12.17 10.95 9.03
CA ALA A 209 -11.10 10.93 8.04
C ALA A 209 -11.54 11.57 6.72
N LEU A 210 -12.73 11.25 6.20
CA LEU A 210 -13.23 11.88 4.98
C LEU A 210 -13.30 13.40 5.14
N SER A 211 -13.87 13.87 6.25
CA SER A 211 -13.98 15.29 6.54
C SER A 211 -12.60 15.96 6.64
N THR A 212 -11.64 15.36 7.34
CA THR A 212 -10.29 15.94 7.52
C THR A 212 -9.50 15.98 6.22
N TYR A 213 -9.58 14.94 5.40
CA TYR A 213 -8.82 14.83 4.16
C TYR A 213 -9.50 15.50 2.95
N GLY A 214 -10.52 16.34 3.20
CA GLY A 214 -11.11 17.22 2.20
C GLY A 214 -12.26 16.61 1.40
N ALA A 215 -12.79 15.44 1.78
CA ALA A 215 -13.98 14.86 1.16
C ALA A 215 -15.28 15.47 1.70
N THR A 216 -15.33 16.81 1.75
CA THR A 216 -16.50 17.59 2.15
C THR A 216 -17.19 18.26 0.96
N TYR A 217 -16.71 17.99 -0.26
CA TYR A 217 -17.25 18.55 -1.50
C TYR A 217 -18.55 17.86 -1.94
N SER A 218 -19.50 18.67 -2.39
CA SER A 218 -20.70 18.17 -3.05
C SER A 218 -20.36 17.51 -4.39
N GLY A 219 -20.96 16.35 -4.67
CA GLY A 219 -20.80 15.64 -5.95
C GLY A 219 -19.65 14.65 -6.00
N LEU A 220 -19.00 14.34 -4.87
CA LEU A 220 -18.07 13.22 -4.79
C LEU A 220 -18.81 11.89 -4.96
N GLU A 221 -18.21 10.96 -5.70
CA GLU A 221 -18.73 9.61 -5.85
C GLU A 221 -18.07 8.69 -4.82
N GLY A 222 -18.88 8.18 -3.90
CA GLY A 222 -18.46 7.31 -2.80
C GLY A 222 -18.91 5.88 -2.99
N LEU A 223 -18.12 4.94 -2.48
CA LEU A 223 -18.51 3.54 -2.34
C LEU A 223 -18.36 3.10 -0.89
N ILE A 224 -19.43 2.53 -0.32
CA ILE A 224 -19.40 1.76 0.93
C ILE A 224 -19.38 0.27 0.57
N VAL A 225 -18.44 -0.48 1.12
CA VAL A 225 -18.36 -1.94 0.96
C VAL A 225 -18.69 -2.61 2.29
N GLY A 226 -19.64 -3.55 2.23
CA GLY A 226 -20.08 -4.33 3.38
C GLY A 226 -21.18 -3.66 4.20
N GLY A 227 -21.53 -4.31 5.30
CA GLY A 227 -22.60 -3.86 6.20
C GLY A 227 -22.21 -2.61 6.98
N VAL A 228 -23.12 -1.64 7.00
CA VAL A 228 -23.04 -0.42 7.83
C VAL A 228 -24.36 -0.18 8.53
N ALA A 229 -24.32 0.58 9.62
CA ALA A 229 -25.52 1.03 10.27
C ALA A 229 -26.34 1.99 9.40
N ALA A 230 -27.66 1.98 9.55
CA ALA A 230 -28.55 2.77 8.70
C ALA A 230 -28.36 4.28 8.86
N ASP A 231 -28.13 4.73 10.08
CA ASP A 231 -27.82 6.13 10.43
C ASP A 231 -26.49 6.57 9.79
N TYR A 232 -25.49 5.71 9.76
CA TYR A 232 -24.22 5.98 9.07
C TYR A 232 -24.40 6.23 7.57
N ALA A 233 -25.17 5.38 6.90
CA ALA A 233 -25.47 5.53 5.47
C ALA A 233 -26.29 6.80 5.18
N GLU A 234 -27.20 7.16 6.09
CA GLU A 234 -28.00 8.38 6.01
C GLU A 234 -27.12 9.64 6.15
N ASP A 235 -26.24 9.68 7.16
CA ASP A 235 -25.30 10.78 7.40
C ASP A 235 -24.37 11.02 6.19
N LEU A 236 -23.86 9.94 5.59
CA LEU A 236 -23.04 10.00 4.37
C LEU A 236 -23.83 10.54 3.18
N SER A 237 -25.07 10.08 2.99
CA SER A 237 -25.90 10.51 1.87
C SER A 237 -26.35 11.97 2.01
N ALA A 238 -26.54 12.45 3.25
CA ALA A 238 -26.88 13.84 3.53
C ALA A 238 -25.75 14.82 3.19
N SER A 239 -24.49 14.35 3.13
CA SER A 239 -23.30 15.15 2.82
C SER A 239 -23.15 15.57 1.35
N THR A 240 -24.19 15.42 0.52
CA THR A 240 -24.22 15.77 -0.93
C THR A 240 -23.28 14.93 -1.82
N SER A 241 -22.82 13.79 -1.33
CA SER A 241 -22.07 12.78 -2.09
C SER A 241 -23.01 11.77 -2.74
N ILE A 242 -22.67 11.25 -3.91
CA ILE A 242 -23.35 10.10 -4.52
C ILE A 242 -22.71 8.85 -3.94
N VAL A 243 -23.35 8.28 -2.91
CA VAL A 243 -22.83 7.10 -2.22
C VAL A 243 -23.54 5.85 -2.70
N ARG A 244 -22.78 4.87 -3.20
CA ARG A 244 -23.27 3.53 -3.51
C ARG A 244 -22.87 2.58 -2.38
N GLN A 245 -23.74 1.62 -2.09
CA GLN A 245 -23.40 0.50 -1.23
C GLN A 245 -23.21 -0.75 -2.09
N ALA A 246 -22.14 -1.50 -1.84
CA ALA A 246 -21.88 -2.77 -2.46
C ALA A 246 -21.76 -3.86 -1.40
N ASP A 247 -22.57 -4.91 -1.57
CA ASP A 247 -22.45 -6.15 -0.81
C ASP A 247 -21.85 -7.22 -1.74
N GLY A 248 -20.77 -7.87 -1.29
CA GLY A 248 -20.14 -8.98 -2.02
C GLY A 248 -18.71 -8.70 -2.52
N PRO A 249 -18.19 -9.54 -3.44
CA PRO A 249 -16.82 -9.43 -3.92
C PRO A 249 -16.61 -8.17 -4.77
N PRO A 250 -15.36 -7.69 -4.89
CA PRO A 250 -15.05 -6.56 -5.76
C PRO A 250 -15.49 -6.85 -7.21
N PRO A 251 -16.00 -5.84 -7.93
CA PRO A 251 -16.34 -6.01 -9.33
C PRO A 251 -15.09 -6.37 -10.13
N SER A 252 -15.28 -6.97 -11.31
CA SER A 252 -14.17 -7.28 -12.23
C SER A 252 -13.30 -6.06 -12.49
N ARG A 253 -11.98 -6.22 -12.55
CA ARG A 253 -11.01 -5.14 -12.87
C ARG A 253 -11.29 -4.43 -14.20
N MET A 254 -12.09 -5.06 -15.08
CA MET A 254 -12.56 -4.46 -16.33
C MET A 254 -13.73 -3.46 -16.14
N ASN A 255 -14.34 -3.38 -14.97
CA ASN A 255 -15.38 -2.38 -14.70
C ASN A 255 -14.77 -0.98 -14.59
N ALA A 256 -15.38 -0.01 -15.29
CA ALA A 256 -14.98 1.40 -15.33
C ALA A 256 -15.61 2.26 -14.22
N ASP A 257 -16.31 1.64 -13.27
CA ASP A 257 -16.78 2.34 -12.07
C ASP A 257 -15.59 2.72 -11.17
N PHE A 258 -15.34 4.03 -11.04
CA PHE A 258 -14.36 4.60 -10.12
C PHE A 258 -15.00 5.55 -9.12
N TYR A 259 -14.40 5.64 -7.95
CA TYR A 259 -14.92 6.41 -6.82
C TYR A 259 -13.87 7.39 -6.30
N ASP A 260 -14.32 8.57 -5.89
CA ASP A 260 -13.49 9.56 -5.19
C ASP A 260 -13.11 9.06 -3.79
N PHE A 261 -14.00 8.28 -3.17
CA PHE A 261 -13.69 7.62 -1.92
C PHE A 261 -14.32 6.24 -1.76
N LEU A 262 -13.68 5.40 -0.94
CA LEU A 262 -14.10 4.03 -0.65
C LEU A 262 -14.04 3.76 0.86
N LEU A 263 -15.13 3.27 1.45
CA LEU A 263 -15.27 3.01 2.89
C LEU A 263 -15.54 1.54 3.14
N MET A 264 -14.78 0.92 4.03
CA MET A 264 -14.97 -0.47 4.46
C MET A 264 -14.95 -0.58 5.99
N PRO A 265 -15.89 0.06 6.72
CA PRO A 265 -15.77 0.19 8.17
C PRO A 265 -15.89 -1.15 8.92
N ALA A 266 -16.65 -2.12 8.40
CA ALA A 266 -16.77 -3.46 8.98
C ALA A 266 -15.57 -4.38 8.65
N GLY A 267 -14.73 -4.00 7.69
CA GLY A 267 -13.62 -4.79 7.19
C GLY A 267 -14.01 -5.88 6.21
N PHE A 268 -13.13 -6.89 6.07
CA PHE A 268 -13.24 -7.93 5.06
C PHE A 268 -13.84 -9.20 5.66
N GLU A 269 -15.00 -9.61 5.16
CA GLU A 269 -15.59 -10.92 5.47
C GLU A 269 -15.07 -12.03 4.55
N THR A 270 -14.32 -11.69 3.50
CA THR A 270 -13.95 -12.62 2.43
C THR A 270 -12.60 -13.29 2.66
N GLY A 271 -12.58 -14.62 2.57
CA GLY A 271 -11.37 -15.42 2.46
C GLY A 271 -10.76 -15.80 3.81
N ASN A 272 -10.50 -17.10 3.98
CA ASN A 272 -9.80 -17.60 5.16
C ASN A 272 -8.30 -17.36 5.04
N GLU A 273 -7.77 -17.24 3.82
CA GLU A 273 -6.34 -17.04 3.62
C GLU A 273 -5.95 -15.55 3.56
N ALA A 274 -4.79 -15.22 4.14
CA ALA A 274 -4.26 -13.85 4.12
C ALA A 274 -4.06 -13.32 2.68
N ARG A 275 -3.74 -14.22 1.75
CA ARG A 275 -3.60 -13.91 0.33
C ARG A 275 -4.92 -13.46 -0.30
N GLU A 276 -6.01 -14.21 -0.08
CA GLU A 276 -7.33 -13.89 -0.61
C GLU A 276 -7.83 -12.54 -0.08
N ARG A 277 -7.63 -12.28 1.22
CA ARG A 277 -7.97 -10.98 1.83
C ARG A 277 -7.22 -9.84 1.15
N TRP A 278 -5.91 -10.02 0.94
CA TRP A 278 -5.09 -9.02 0.28
C TRP A 278 -5.51 -8.77 -1.18
N GLU A 279 -5.80 -9.83 -1.94
CA GLU A 279 -6.28 -9.71 -3.32
C GLU A 279 -7.61 -8.94 -3.38
N ALA A 280 -8.53 -9.20 -2.44
CA ALA A 280 -9.79 -8.46 -2.33
C ALA A 280 -9.58 -6.97 -2.00
N VAL A 281 -8.66 -6.65 -1.07
CA VAL A 281 -8.28 -5.25 -0.75
C VAL A 281 -7.80 -4.55 -2.01
N GLU A 282 -6.88 -5.18 -2.74
CA GLU A 282 -6.29 -4.61 -3.94
C GLU A 282 -7.32 -4.36 -5.04
N ASP A 283 -8.25 -5.30 -5.24
CA ASP A 283 -9.31 -5.19 -6.24
C ASP A 283 -10.32 -4.08 -5.92
N TRP A 284 -10.60 -3.84 -4.65
CA TRP A 284 -11.40 -2.70 -4.21
C TRP A 284 -10.65 -1.38 -4.37
N LEU A 285 -9.40 -1.29 -3.92
CA LEU A 285 -8.59 -0.08 -4.05
C LEU A 285 -8.32 0.30 -5.51
N ALA A 286 -8.29 -0.67 -6.42
CA ALA A 286 -8.20 -0.42 -7.85
C ALA A 286 -9.37 0.43 -8.40
N ARG A 287 -10.50 0.54 -7.67
CA ARG A 287 -11.65 1.40 -7.98
C ARG A 287 -11.51 2.85 -7.53
N LEU A 288 -10.43 3.20 -6.83
CA LEU A 288 -10.21 4.59 -6.49
C LEU A 288 -9.79 5.39 -7.72
N LYS A 289 -10.34 6.58 -7.87
CA LYS A 289 -9.80 7.62 -8.75
C LYS A 289 -8.37 8.01 -8.31
N ILE A 290 -7.57 8.56 -9.21
CA ILE A 290 -6.25 9.12 -8.84
C ILE A 290 -6.47 10.27 -7.85
N GLY A 291 -5.78 10.25 -6.71
CA GLY A 291 -6.00 11.13 -5.56
C GLY A 291 -7.18 10.76 -4.66
N GLY A 292 -7.95 9.73 -5.00
CA GLY A 292 -9.07 9.24 -4.21
C GLY A 292 -8.63 8.57 -2.90
N LEU A 293 -9.54 8.54 -1.92
CA LEU A 293 -9.27 8.09 -0.55
C LEU A 293 -9.95 6.76 -0.22
N ALA A 294 -9.30 5.90 0.54
CA ALA A 294 -9.93 4.75 1.15
C ALA A 294 -9.73 4.69 2.65
N MET A 295 -10.75 4.20 3.36
CA MET A 295 -10.71 3.92 4.78
C MET A 295 -11.09 2.45 4.97
N LEU A 296 -10.12 1.66 5.40
CA LEU A 296 -10.26 0.22 5.56
C LEU A 296 -10.35 -0.10 7.05
N GLY A 297 -11.52 -0.53 7.50
CA GLY A 297 -11.71 -1.14 8.81
C GLY A 297 -11.04 -2.51 8.85
N LEU A 298 -10.25 -2.78 9.88
CA LEU A 298 -9.50 -4.01 10.06
C LEU A 298 -9.69 -4.52 11.49
N ARG A 299 -9.70 -5.84 11.65
CA ARG A 299 -9.68 -6.51 12.95
C ARG A 299 -8.32 -7.19 13.11
N TYR A 300 -7.67 -6.96 14.24
CA TYR A 300 -6.33 -7.50 14.47
C TYR A 300 -6.11 -7.95 15.91
N ARG A 301 -5.20 -8.91 16.11
CA ARG A 301 -4.79 -9.36 17.45
C ARG A 301 -3.65 -8.48 17.97
N PRO A 302 -3.83 -7.75 19.08
CA PRO A 302 -2.86 -6.77 19.50
C PRO A 302 -1.62 -7.36 20.18
N ASP A 303 -1.70 -8.58 20.72
CA ASP A 303 -0.60 -9.26 21.42
C ASP A 303 0.24 -10.19 20.52
N SER A 304 -0.07 -10.26 19.22
CA SER A 304 0.49 -11.30 18.35
C SER A 304 1.82 -10.93 17.68
N ASP A 305 2.63 -10.04 18.27
CA ASP A 305 3.89 -9.59 17.67
C ASP A 305 4.90 -10.74 17.42
N LEU A 306 4.63 -11.95 17.97
CA LEU A 306 5.50 -13.12 17.92
C LEU A 306 4.80 -14.44 17.51
N VAL A 307 3.55 -14.43 17.04
CA VAL A 307 2.86 -15.70 16.76
C VAL A 307 3.33 -16.28 15.43
N SER A 308 4.22 -17.28 15.53
CA SER A 308 4.53 -18.23 14.46
C SER A 308 3.23 -18.76 13.87
N SER A 309 3.11 -18.71 12.54
CA SER A 309 1.96 -19.03 11.67
C SER A 309 1.31 -20.44 11.84
N ALA A 310 1.62 -21.18 12.89
CA ALA A 310 1.25 -22.58 13.05
C ALA A 310 -0.14 -22.82 13.67
N ASP A 311 -0.72 -21.85 14.40
CA ASP A 311 -2.04 -22.01 15.03
C ASP A 311 -3.17 -21.46 14.12
N THR A 312 -3.39 -22.20 13.03
CA THR A 312 -4.20 -21.85 11.84
C THR A 312 -5.72 -21.94 12.02
N SER A 313 -6.23 -22.12 13.24
CA SER A 313 -7.67 -22.32 13.44
C SER A 313 -8.53 -21.05 13.36
N ASN A 314 -7.94 -19.86 13.53
CA ASN A 314 -8.62 -18.56 13.35
C ASN A 314 -8.04 -17.81 12.16
N ALA A 315 -8.31 -18.33 10.96
CA ALA A 315 -7.73 -17.89 9.69
C ALA A 315 -8.00 -16.41 9.32
N GLN A 316 -8.92 -15.73 10.00
CA GLN A 316 -9.36 -14.36 9.68
C GLN A 316 -8.64 -13.24 10.46
N VAL A 317 -7.69 -13.55 11.34
CA VAL A 317 -7.13 -12.57 12.27
C VAL A 317 -5.82 -11.98 11.75
N LEU A 318 -5.79 -10.65 11.53
CA LEU A 318 -4.56 -9.93 11.18
C LEU A 318 -3.68 -9.71 12.42
N SER A 319 -2.37 -9.68 12.21
CA SER A 319 -1.38 -9.18 13.16
C SER A 319 -1.00 -7.72 12.86
N ARG A 320 -0.39 -7.03 13.82
CA ARG A 320 0.20 -5.69 13.60
C ARG A 320 1.24 -5.71 12.47
N ASN A 321 2.05 -6.77 12.41
CA ASN A 321 3.05 -6.96 11.37
C ASN A 321 2.41 -7.09 9.98
N GLU A 322 1.33 -7.86 9.84
CA GLU A 322 0.61 -7.98 8.56
C GLU A 322 0.02 -6.65 8.11
N ILE A 323 -0.56 -5.84 9.00
CA ILE A 323 -1.03 -4.49 8.69
C ILE A 323 0.13 -3.62 8.19
N GLY A 324 1.29 -3.69 8.84
CA GLY A 324 2.51 -3.00 8.40
C GLY A 324 2.99 -3.47 7.01
N GLN A 325 2.95 -4.78 6.74
CA GLN A 325 3.28 -5.33 5.43
C GLN A 325 2.29 -4.89 4.34
N TRP A 326 1.00 -4.83 4.65
CA TRP A 326 -0.02 -4.30 3.74
C TRP A 326 0.26 -2.84 3.40
N ALA A 327 0.54 -2.00 4.38
CA ALA A 327 0.90 -0.61 4.15
C ALA A 327 2.13 -0.47 3.24
N LEU A 328 3.20 -1.24 3.49
CA LEU A 328 4.40 -1.23 2.64
C LEU A 328 4.12 -1.70 1.20
N ARG A 329 3.28 -2.72 1.04
CA ARG A 329 2.85 -3.20 -0.29
C ARG A 329 2.03 -2.16 -1.03
N LEU A 330 1.11 -1.47 -0.35
CA LEU A 330 0.32 -0.38 -0.93
C LEU A 330 1.22 0.78 -1.37
N ILE A 331 2.20 1.17 -0.55
CA ILE A 331 3.21 2.17 -0.94
C ILE A 331 3.96 1.73 -2.20
N GLY A 332 4.36 0.45 -2.24
CA GLY A 332 4.98 -0.14 -3.42
C GLY A 332 4.08 -0.21 -4.66
N LYS A 333 2.77 0.06 -4.54
CA LYS A 333 1.79 0.08 -5.65
C LYS A 333 1.29 1.48 -6.01
N GLY A 334 1.96 2.54 -5.53
CA GLY A 334 1.59 3.92 -5.83
C GLY A 334 0.43 4.44 -4.99
N TYR A 335 0.30 3.97 -3.75
CA TYR A 335 -0.60 4.56 -2.76
C TYR A 335 0.20 5.30 -1.69
N SER A 336 -0.36 6.37 -1.16
CA SER A 336 0.08 6.99 0.10
C SER A 336 -0.73 6.41 1.26
N ILE A 337 -0.09 6.24 2.41
CA ILE A 337 -0.70 5.68 3.61
C ILE A 337 -0.52 6.69 4.74
N ALA A 338 -1.61 7.04 5.44
CA ALA A 338 -1.48 7.86 6.64
C ALA A 338 -0.68 7.09 7.70
N PRO A 339 0.14 7.76 8.51
CA PRO A 339 0.98 7.11 9.53
C PRO A 339 0.21 6.09 10.38
N LEU A 340 0.79 4.91 10.59
CA LEU A 340 0.23 3.84 11.39
C LEU A 340 0.47 4.11 12.88
N ALA A 341 -0.59 4.07 13.67
CA ALA A 341 -0.60 4.36 15.09
C ALA A 341 -1.25 3.20 15.85
N PHE A 342 -0.41 2.33 16.42
CA PHE A 342 -0.86 1.21 17.25
C PHE A 342 -0.80 1.62 18.73
N ALA A 343 -1.95 1.61 19.41
CA ALA A 343 -2.00 1.93 20.83
C ALA A 343 -1.48 0.76 21.70
N PRO A 344 -1.03 1.05 22.93
CA PRO A 344 -0.75 0.02 23.93
C PRO A 344 -1.97 -0.88 24.17
N VAL A 345 -1.74 -2.18 24.42
CA VAL A 345 -2.81 -3.17 24.59
C VAL A 345 -3.78 -2.79 25.72
N SER A 346 -3.27 -2.18 26.79
CA SER A 346 -4.07 -1.67 27.92
C SER A 346 -5.11 -0.62 27.53
N ASP A 347 -4.90 0.05 26.41
CA ASP A 347 -5.69 1.21 25.98
C ASP A 347 -6.71 0.82 24.89
N LEU A 348 -6.61 -0.41 24.38
CA LEU A 348 -7.43 -0.91 23.27
C LEU A 348 -8.78 -1.43 23.73
N VAL A 349 -9.80 -1.10 22.94
CA VAL A 349 -11.08 -1.80 23.02
C VAL A 349 -10.96 -3.08 22.19
N VAL A 350 -11.24 -4.22 22.83
CA VAL A 350 -11.25 -5.53 22.20
C VAL A 350 -12.64 -6.15 22.24
N ASP A 351 -12.98 -6.93 21.22
CA ASP A 351 -14.21 -7.71 21.20
C ASP A 351 -14.09 -9.02 22.01
N SER A 352 -15.14 -9.84 21.96
CA SER A 352 -15.21 -11.12 22.67
C SER A 352 -14.14 -12.14 22.24
N GLN A 353 -13.53 -11.94 21.07
CA GLN A 353 -12.46 -12.79 20.53
C GLN A 353 -11.07 -12.21 20.82
N GLY A 354 -10.99 -11.09 21.56
CA GLY A 354 -9.73 -10.40 21.84
C GLY A 354 -9.16 -9.65 20.65
N LEU A 355 -9.98 -9.32 19.65
CA LEU A 355 -9.56 -8.55 18.48
C LEU A 355 -9.83 -7.06 18.70
N ALA A 356 -8.85 -6.25 18.35
CA ALA A 356 -8.95 -4.80 18.34
C ALA A 356 -9.35 -4.30 16.94
N GLY A 357 -10.07 -3.19 16.91
CA GLY A 357 -10.34 -2.45 15.67
C GLY A 357 -9.16 -1.59 15.24
N PHE A 358 -8.95 -1.46 13.94
CA PHE A 358 -7.99 -0.55 13.32
C PHE A 358 -8.61 0.04 12.05
N VAL A 359 -8.37 1.32 11.77
CA VAL A 359 -8.74 1.94 10.49
C VAL A 359 -7.46 2.32 9.77
N MET A 360 -7.27 1.82 8.56
CA MET A 360 -6.18 2.23 7.66
C MET A 360 -6.67 3.27 6.67
N ILE A 361 -5.96 4.40 6.56
CA ILE A 361 -6.27 5.48 5.64
C ILE A 361 -5.28 5.41 4.47
N VAL A 362 -5.83 5.29 3.27
CA VAL A 362 -5.10 5.06 2.02
C VAL A 362 -5.48 6.16 1.03
N GLN A 363 -4.53 6.63 0.24
CA GLN A 363 -4.78 7.52 -0.87
C GLN A 363 -4.10 6.99 -2.13
N ARG A 364 -4.80 6.99 -3.26
CA ARG A 364 -4.18 6.65 -4.55
C ARG A 364 -3.39 7.84 -5.09
N LEU A 365 -2.13 7.66 -5.47
CA LEU A 365 -1.28 8.73 -6.01
C LEU A 365 -1.43 8.90 -7.53
#